data_AF-A0A5D0SUH5-F1
#
_entry.id   AF-A0A5D0SUH5-F1
#
_cell.length_a   1.000
_cell.length_b   1.000
_cell.length_c   1.000
_cell.angle_alpha   90.00
_cell.angle_beta   90.00
_cell.angle_gamma   90.00
#
_symmetry.space_group_name_H-M   'P 1'
#
loop_
_entity.id
_entity.type
_entity.pdbx_description
1 polymer ?
#
loop_
_entity_poly.entity_id
_entity_poly.type
_entity_poly.pdbx_seq_one_letter_code
_entity_poly.pdbx_strand_id
1 'polypeptide(L)'
;MTDVSPAADDRDLLRRAAAAHTAAAQDLEAFLRRLPEVPGPAELTEYANLVTREERMRADREAAADAAGLTLGSLESDQGT
;
A
#
# COMPACT_ATOMS: atom_id res chain seq x y z
N MET A 1 -26.21 -7.44 -20.21
CA MET A 1 -25.06 -6.51 -20.08
C MET A 1 -25.04 -6.11 -18.62
N THR A 2 -24.18 -6.73 -17.82
CA THR A 2 -24.24 -6.58 -16.36
C THR A 2 -23.69 -5.20 -16.01
N ASP A 3 -24.56 -4.35 -15.50
CA ASP A 3 -24.21 -3.06 -14.92
C ASP A 3 -23.33 -3.34 -13.69
N VAL A 4 -22.02 -3.14 -13.84
CA VAL A 4 -21.09 -3.29 -12.72
C VAL A 4 -21.30 -2.04 -11.86
N SER A 5 -21.92 -2.23 -10.69
CA SER A 5 -22.15 -1.14 -9.76
C SER A 5 -20.79 -0.51 -9.36
N PRO A 6 -20.70 0.82 -9.27
CA PRO A 6 -19.46 1.51 -8.87
C PRO A 6 -18.86 0.98 -7.55
N ALA A 7 -19.71 0.55 -6.61
CA ALA A 7 -19.27 -0.05 -5.34
C ALA A 7 -18.59 -1.43 -5.49
N ALA A 8 -18.77 -2.14 -6.61
CA ALA A 8 -18.02 -3.35 -6.92
C ALA A 8 -16.61 -3.02 -7.44
N ASP A 9 -16.51 -2.00 -8.30
CA ASP A 9 -15.24 -1.51 -8.84
C ASP A 9 -14.33 -0.93 -7.74
N ASP A 10 -14.91 -0.18 -6.79
CA ASP A 10 -14.17 0.38 -5.65
C ASP A 10 -13.58 -0.71 -4.74
N ARG A 11 -14.34 -1.79 -4.48
CA ARG A 11 -13.88 -2.92 -3.66
C ARG A 11 -12.77 -3.70 -4.35
N ASP A 12 -12.83 -3.86 -5.66
CA ASP A 12 -11.78 -4.53 -6.42
C ASP A 12 -10.52 -3.66 -6.55
N LEU A 13 -10.69 -2.34 -6.71
CA LEU A 13 -9.57 -1.38 -6.67
C LEU A 13 -8.85 -1.43 -5.32
N LEU A 14 -9.60 -1.38 -4.22
CA LEU A 14 -9.09 -1.53 -2.85
C LEU A 14 -8.28 -2.81 -2.67
N ARG A 15 -8.83 -3.95 -3.07
CA ARG A 15 -8.15 -5.26 -2.96
C ARG A 15 -6.85 -5.28 -3.75
N ARG A 16 -6.85 -4.75 -4.98
CA ARG A 16 -5.65 -4.69 -5.82
C ARG A 16 -4.58 -3.78 -5.22
N ALA A 17 -4.95 -2.60 -4.74
CA ALA A 17 -4.01 -1.67 -4.13
C ALA A 17 -3.41 -2.23 -2.83
N ALA A 18 -4.23 -2.87 -1.99
CA ALA A 18 -3.77 -3.56 -0.78
C ALA A 18 -2.82 -4.72 -1.09
N ALA A 19 -3.14 -5.54 -2.09
CA ALA A 19 -2.27 -6.63 -2.53
C ALA A 19 -0.94 -6.12 -3.09
N ALA A 20 -0.96 -5.04 -3.88
CA ALA A 20 0.26 -4.43 -4.43
C ALA A 20 1.18 -3.88 -3.33
N HIS A 21 0.62 -3.20 -2.33
CA HIS A 21 1.38 -2.74 -1.17
C HIS A 21 1.94 -3.90 -0.35
N THR A 22 1.15 -4.95 -0.13
CA THR A 22 1.60 -6.17 0.57
C THR A 22 2.79 -6.82 -0.15
N ALA A 23 2.72 -6.95 -1.48
CA ALA A 23 3.81 -7.49 -2.27
C ALA A 23 5.08 -6.62 -2.17
N ALA A 24 4.95 -5.29 -2.24
CA ALA A 24 6.09 -4.39 -2.08
C ALA A 24 6.74 -4.48 -0.70
N ALA A 25 5.93 -4.60 0.37
CA ALA A 25 6.43 -4.82 1.73
C ALA A 25 7.14 -6.17 1.88
N GLN A 26 6.62 -7.23 1.24
CA GLN A 26 7.25 -8.56 1.21
C GLN A 26 8.59 -8.54 0.47
N ASP A 27 8.70 -7.79 -0.62
CA ASP A 27 9.96 -7.64 -1.35
C ASP A 27 11.02 -6.95 -0.49
N LEU A 28 10.65 -5.87 0.21
CA LEU A 28 11.51 -5.18 1.17
C LEU A 28 11.95 -6.09 2.32
N GLU A 29 11.01 -6.84 2.90
CA GLU A 29 11.29 -7.82 3.95
C GLU A 29 12.27 -8.90 3.47
N ALA A 30 12.02 -9.46 2.29
CA ALA A 30 12.86 -10.50 1.70
C ALA A 30 14.29 -10.01 1.48
N PHE A 31 14.45 -8.75 1.04
CA PHE A 31 15.75 -8.10 0.93
C PHE A 31 16.44 -7.92 2.29
N LEU A 32 15.73 -7.45 3.32
CA LEU A 32 16.31 -7.24 4.65
C LEU A 32 16.75 -8.56 5.31
N ARG A 33 16.02 -9.65 5.11
CA ARG A 33 16.38 -10.99 5.64
C ARG A 33 17.70 -11.54 5.08
N ARG A 34 18.10 -11.10 3.89
CA ARG A 34 19.32 -11.56 3.20
C ARG A 34 20.44 -10.51 3.20
N LEU A 35 20.23 -9.40 3.89
CA LEU A 35 21.19 -8.30 3.96
C LEU A 35 22.45 -8.74 4.73
N PRO A 36 23.67 -8.47 4.23
CA PRO A 36 24.89 -8.73 4.98
C PRO A 36 25.01 -7.78 6.18
N GLU A 37 25.85 -8.14 7.16
CA GLU A 37 26.12 -7.33 8.35
C GLU A 37 26.63 -5.91 8.00
N VAL A 38 27.44 -5.81 6.93
CA VAL A 38 27.93 -4.54 6.40
C VAL A 38 27.44 -4.40 4.95
N PRO A 39 26.38 -3.62 4.68
CA PRO A 39 25.86 -3.42 3.33
C PRO A 39 26.81 -2.55 2.50
N GLY A 40 26.98 -2.92 1.23
CA GLY A 40 27.72 -2.14 0.25
C GLY A 40 26.83 -1.13 -0.49
N PRO A 41 27.41 -0.34 -1.41
CA PRO A 41 26.66 0.65 -2.18
C PRO A 41 25.52 0.06 -3.03
N ALA A 42 25.67 -1.19 -3.49
CA ALA A 42 24.64 -1.88 -4.26
C ALA A 42 23.40 -2.18 -3.40
N GLU A 43 23.61 -2.72 -2.19
CA GLU A 43 22.55 -3.00 -1.24
C GLU A 43 21.85 -1.72 -0.79
N LEU A 44 22.60 -0.63 -0.55
CA LEU A 44 22.01 0.67 -0.21
C LEU A 44 21.12 1.22 -1.33
N THR A 45 21.52 1.00 -2.59
CA THR A 45 20.73 1.42 -3.76
C THR A 45 19.47 0.56 -3.92
N GLU A 46 19.60 -0.76 -3.76
CA GLU A 46 18.46 -1.69 -3.79
C GLU A 46 17.45 -1.35 -2.68
N TYR A 47 17.93 -1.09 -1.47
CA TYR A 47 17.11 -0.66 -0.34
C TYR A 47 16.34 0.63 -0.65
N ALA A 48 17.02 1.67 -1.15
CA ALA A 48 16.37 2.93 -1.50
C ALA A 48 15.27 2.76 -2.55
N ASN A 49 15.51 1.90 -3.56
CA ASN A 49 14.52 1.59 -4.59
C ASN A 49 13.31 0.83 -4.02
N LEU A 50 13.55 -0.16 -3.16
CA LEU A 50 12.49 -0.95 -2.52
C LEU A 50 11.63 -0.08 -1.60
N VAL A 51 12.24 0.79 -0.79
CA VAL A 51 11.52 1.76 0.06
C VAL A 51 10.68 2.71 -0.78
N THR A 52 11.27 3.33 -1.81
CA THR A 52 10.53 4.25 -2.70
C THR A 52 9.33 3.57 -3.36
N ARG A 53 9.48 2.29 -3.76
CA ARG A 53 8.38 1.52 -4.33
C ARG A 53 7.31 1.20 -3.30
N GLU A 54 7.69 0.79 -2.09
CA GLU A 54 6.75 0.48 -1.01
C GLU A 54 5.93 1.72 -0.61
N GLU A 55 6.59 2.87 -0.48
CA GLU A 55 5.94 4.16 -0.18
C GLU A 55 4.93 4.55 -1.27
N ARG A 56 5.28 4.35 -2.54
CA ARG A 56 4.36 4.60 -3.65
C ARG A 56 3.13 3.69 -3.59
N MET A 57 3.32 2.39 -3.34
CA MET A 57 2.19 1.46 -3.23
C MET A 57 1.34 1.74 -1.98
N ARG A 58 1.96 2.23 -0.91
CA ARG A 58 1.26 2.70 0.29
C ARG A 58 0.36 3.90 -0.05
N ALA A 59 0.88 4.88 -0.77
CA ALA A 59 0.12 6.05 -1.21
C ALA A 59 -1.04 5.66 -2.15
N ASP A 60 -0.80 4.75 -3.10
CA ASP A 60 -1.85 4.25 -4.01
C ASP A 60 -2.96 3.51 -3.23
N ARG A 61 -2.60 2.73 -2.20
CA ARG A 61 -3.56 2.08 -1.28
C ARG A 61 -4.37 3.09 -0.48
N GLU A 62 -3.73 4.16 0.00
CA GLU A 62 -4.41 5.23 0.74
C GLU A 62 -5.38 5.99 -0.18
N ALA A 63 -4.96 6.35 -1.40
CA ALA A 63 -5.84 6.97 -2.38
C ALA A 63 -7.04 6.08 -2.75
N ALA A 64 -6.84 4.76 -2.87
CA ALA A 64 -7.94 3.81 -3.09
C ALA A 64 -8.88 3.72 -1.89
N ALA A 65 -8.37 3.82 -0.66
CA ALA A 65 -9.18 3.90 0.56
C ALA A 65 -10.01 5.18 0.60
N ASP A 66 -9.41 6.32 0.29
CA ASP A 66 -10.11 7.60 0.22
C ASP A 66 -11.21 7.60 -0.84
N ALA A 67 -10.92 7.09 -2.04
CA ALA A 67 -11.91 6.97 -3.12
C ALA A 67 -13.11 6.08 -2.74
N ALA A 68 -12.86 5.02 -1.95
CA ALA A 68 -13.90 4.14 -1.44
C ALA A 68 -14.59 4.65 -0.16
N GLY A 69 -14.25 5.86 0.32
CA GLY A 69 -14.81 6.45 1.54
C GLY A 69 -14.31 5.82 2.85
N LEU A 70 -13.21 5.06 2.82
CA LEU A 70 -12.56 4.45 3.99
C LEU A 70 -11.51 5.37 4.62
N THR A 71 -11.85 6.65 4.79
CA THR A 71 -10.96 7.64 5.41
C THR A 71 -10.91 7.43 6.93
N LEU A 72 -9.70 7.43 7.51
CA LEU A 72 -9.51 7.26 8.96
C LEU A 72 -10.16 8.38 9.80
N GLY A 73 -10.48 9.54 9.19
CA GLY A 73 -11.26 10.62 9.82
C GLY A 73 -12.76 10.31 9.97
N SER A 74 -13.28 9.25 9.35
CA SER A 74 -14.71 8.87 9.49
C SER A 74 -15.07 8.34 10.89
N LEU A 75 -14.10 8.10 11.78
CA LEU A 75 -14.34 7.70 13.17
C LEU A 75 -14.47 8.89 14.14
N GLU A 76 -14.07 10.11 13.76
CA GLU A 76 -14.14 11.29 14.64
C GLU A 76 -15.50 12.02 14.57
N SER A 77 -16.36 11.67 13.61
CA SER A 77 -17.66 12.33 13.41
C SER A 77 -18.82 11.76 14.26
N ASP A 78 -18.58 10.71 15.06
CA ASP A 78 -19.60 10.06 15.91
C ASP A 78 -19.35 10.23 17.43
N GLN A 79 -18.37 11.04 17.83
CA GLN A 79 -18.23 11.47 19.23
C GLN A 79 -19.09 12.72 19.47
N GLY A 80 -20.41 12.55 19.38
CA GLY A 80 -21.36 13.53 19.86
C GLY A 80 -21.34 13.57 21.39
N THR A 81 -21.05 14.73 21.98
CA THR A 81 -21.60 15.18 23.28
C THR A 81 -21.63 16.70 23.29
#